data_AF-A0A946H8I9-F1
#
_entry.id   AF-A0A946H8I9-F1
#
_cell.length_a   1.000
_cell.length_b   1.000
_cell.length_c   1.000
_cell.angle_alpha   90.00
_cell.angle_beta   90.00
_cell.angle_gamma   90.00
#
_symmetry.space_group_name_H-M   'P 1'
#
loop_
_entity.id
_entity.type
_entity.pdbx_description
1 polymer ?
#
loop_
_entity_poly.entity_id
_entity_poly.type
_entity_poly.pdbx_seq_one_letter_code
_entity_poly.pdbx_strand_id
1 'polypeptide(L)'
;MEQLLNTNAIFRNYLMGFDEWDVIETGSAWVPEWIMRDTLCCMGDNLCVYLNENFDLVDMHLNPYHNEQKIKRNLIEYLSHLNGEEIHDLYESFMTSYGVIEDLLILEEQERIDFLKSLTGKDESYLFLLNRKLSKN
;
A
#
# COMPACT_ATOMS: atom_id res chain seq x y z
N MET A 1 -0.42 27.50 -1.34
CA MET A 1 -1.46 27.22 -2.35
C MET A 1 -2.07 25.91 -1.90
N GLU A 2 -2.96 25.99 -0.91
CA GLU A 2 -3.37 24.84 -0.11
C GLU A 2 -4.76 24.38 -0.55
N GLN A 3 -5.01 23.06 -0.48
CA GLN A 3 -6.33 22.40 -0.35
C GLN A 3 -6.82 21.46 -1.47
N LEU A 4 -6.11 20.33 -1.64
CA LEU A 4 -6.77 19.05 -1.96
C LEU A 4 -6.01 17.86 -1.38
N LEU A 5 -4.68 18.00 -1.28
CA LEU A 5 -3.78 16.95 -0.80
C LEU A 5 -3.39 17.10 0.68
N ASN A 6 -3.87 18.13 1.37
CA ASN A 6 -3.43 18.48 2.72
C ASN A 6 -4.14 17.67 3.82
N THR A 7 -5.18 16.91 3.47
CA THR A 7 -5.85 16.03 4.45
C THR A 7 -5.94 14.61 3.92
N ASN A 8 -5.56 13.66 4.76
CA ASN A 8 -5.61 12.25 4.45
C ASN A 8 -7.03 11.79 4.09
N ALA A 9 -8.05 12.41 4.68
CA ALA A 9 -9.45 12.08 4.40
C ALA A 9 -9.87 12.38 2.95
N ILE A 10 -9.53 13.56 2.43
CA ILE A 10 -9.87 13.93 1.04
C ILE A 10 -9.09 13.06 0.05
N PHE A 11 -7.79 12.88 0.31
CA PHE A 11 -6.93 12.06 -0.55
C PHE A 11 -7.42 10.61 -0.61
N ARG A 12 -7.67 9.98 0.55
CA ARG A 12 -8.29 8.64 0.65
C ARG A 12 -9.59 8.55 -0.14
N ASN A 13 -10.54 9.43 0.13
CA ASN A 13 -11.85 9.40 -0.52
C ASN A 13 -11.76 9.57 -2.03
N TYR A 14 -10.79 10.35 -2.52
CA TYR A 14 -10.54 10.49 -3.94
C TYR A 14 -10.01 9.19 -4.56
N LEU A 15 -9.04 8.54 -3.91
CA LEU A 15 -8.47 7.27 -4.38
C LEU A 15 -9.48 6.11 -4.36
N MET A 16 -10.40 6.09 -3.40
CA MET A 16 -11.48 5.10 -3.35
C MET A 16 -12.45 5.16 -4.55
N GLY A 17 -12.37 6.20 -5.39
CA GLY A 17 -13.17 6.32 -6.61
C GLY A 17 -12.53 5.70 -7.87
N PHE A 18 -11.32 5.17 -7.77
CA PHE A 18 -10.59 4.56 -8.89
C PHE A 18 -10.81 3.05 -8.96
N ASP A 19 -10.42 2.46 -10.09
CA ASP A 19 -10.38 1.00 -10.21
C ASP A 19 -9.40 0.41 -9.20
N GLU A 20 -9.78 -0.71 -8.61
CA GLU A 20 -8.99 -1.35 -7.56
C GLU A 20 -7.61 -1.79 -8.06
N TRP A 21 -7.54 -2.37 -9.26
CA TRP A 21 -6.27 -2.83 -9.82
C TRP A 21 -5.36 -1.66 -10.19
N ASP A 22 -5.91 -0.60 -10.77
CA ASP A 22 -5.13 0.62 -11.08
C ASP A 22 -4.48 1.22 -9.81
N VAL A 23 -5.21 1.22 -8.69
CA VAL A 23 -4.72 1.71 -7.39
C VAL A 23 -3.67 0.77 -6.80
N ILE A 24 -3.84 -0.54 -6.90
CA ILE A 24 -2.87 -1.51 -6.39
C ILE A 24 -1.56 -1.43 -7.20
N GLU A 25 -1.64 -1.56 -8.52
CA GLU A 25 -0.47 -1.58 -9.42
C GLU A 25 0.29 -0.25 -9.34
N THR A 26 -0.40 0.89 -9.52
CA THR A 26 0.26 2.19 -9.45
C THR A 26 0.67 2.54 -8.04
N GLY A 27 -0.19 2.26 -7.05
CA GLY A 27 0.03 2.68 -5.66
C GLY A 27 1.18 1.93 -4.99
N SER A 28 1.33 0.63 -5.25
CA SER A 28 2.41 -0.17 -4.65
C SER A 28 3.78 0.38 -5.01
N ALA A 29 3.98 0.88 -6.23
CA ALA A 29 5.24 1.50 -6.64
C ALA A 29 5.60 2.79 -5.87
N TRP A 30 4.63 3.40 -5.19
CA TRP A 30 4.82 4.64 -4.41
C TRP A 30 4.87 4.40 -2.89
N VAL A 31 4.56 3.19 -2.42
CA VAL A 31 4.70 2.85 -1.01
C VAL A 31 6.17 2.52 -0.71
N PRO A 32 6.79 3.17 0.29
CA PRO A 32 8.18 2.83 0.65
C PRO A 32 8.30 1.38 1.14
N GLU A 33 9.39 0.68 0.77
CA GLU A 33 9.61 -0.73 1.16
C GLU A 33 9.49 -0.96 2.68
N TRP A 34 9.95 -0.02 3.50
CA TRP A 34 9.86 -0.14 4.96
C TRP A 34 8.42 -0.08 5.48
N ILE A 35 7.52 0.65 4.80
CA ILE A 35 6.08 0.63 5.06
C ILE A 35 5.49 -0.71 4.63
N MET A 36 5.81 -1.17 3.41
CA MET A 36 5.34 -2.47 2.92
C MET A 36 5.65 -3.59 3.90
N ARG A 37 6.90 -3.64 4.40
CA ARG A 37 7.34 -4.63 5.39
C ARG A 37 6.57 -4.52 6.70
N ASP A 38 6.33 -3.31 7.21
CA ASP A 38 5.59 -3.10 8.45
C ASP A 38 4.12 -3.51 8.29
N THR A 39 3.48 -3.11 7.20
CA THR A 39 2.10 -3.48 6.87
C THR A 39 1.95 -4.98 6.71
N LEU A 40 2.77 -5.63 5.87
CA LEU A 40 2.76 -7.09 5.70
C LEU A 40 2.96 -7.83 7.03
N CYS A 41 3.87 -7.35 7.87
CA CYS A 41 4.08 -7.91 9.20
C CYS A 41 2.85 -7.77 10.11
N CYS A 42 2.16 -6.62 10.05
CA CYS A 42 0.93 -6.35 10.81
C CYS A 42 -0.28 -7.16 10.32
N MET A 43 -0.25 -7.66 9.08
CA MET A 43 -1.32 -8.50 8.52
C MET A 43 -1.36 -9.92 9.12
N GLY A 44 -0.29 -10.33 9.82
CA GLY A 44 -0.34 -11.43 10.77
C GLY A 44 -0.76 -12.77 10.18
N ASP A 45 -1.81 -13.35 10.76
CA ASP A 45 -2.33 -14.67 10.37
C ASP A 45 -2.83 -14.69 8.92
N ASN A 46 -3.46 -13.62 8.44
CA ASN A 46 -3.92 -13.52 7.05
C ASN A 46 -2.76 -13.68 6.05
N LEU A 47 -1.64 -13.00 6.30
CA LEU A 47 -0.45 -13.14 5.45
C LEU A 47 0.14 -14.55 5.58
N CYS A 48 0.16 -15.14 6.79
CA CYS A 48 0.61 -16.52 6.97
C CYS A 48 -0.23 -17.52 6.17
N VAL A 49 -1.55 -17.38 6.16
CA VAL A 49 -2.46 -18.23 5.38
C VAL A 49 -2.15 -18.08 3.89
N TYR A 50 -2.13 -16.84 3.40
CA TYR A 50 -1.84 -16.54 2.01
C TYR A 50 -0.50 -17.13 1.56
N LEU A 51 0.56 -16.95 2.35
CA LEU A 51 1.88 -17.45 2.01
C LEU A 51 1.91 -18.99 1.94
N ASN A 52 1.26 -19.68 2.88
CA ASN A 52 1.19 -21.15 2.89
C ASN A 52 0.34 -21.72 1.74
N GLU A 53 -0.63 -20.96 1.24
CA GLU A 53 -1.49 -21.38 0.13
C GLU A 53 -0.85 -21.14 -1.25
N ASN A 54 0.03 -20.14 -1.37
CA ASN A 54 0.56 -19.68 -2.65
C ASN A 54 2.04 -20.01 -2.87
N PHE A 55 2.80 -20.37 -1.83
CA PHE A 55 4.24 -20.63 -1.92
C PHE A 55 4.62 -21.95 -1.24
N ASP A 56 5.66 -22.60 -1.77
CA ASP A 56 6.24 -23.80 -1.16
C ASP A 56 7.23 -23.41 -0.06
N LEU A 57 6.70 -23.10 1.13
CA LEU A 57 7.45 -22.58 2.27
C LEU A 57 8.10 -23.68 3.12
N VAL A 58 8.69 -24.70 2.48
CA VAL A 58 9.38 -25.79 3.19
C VAL A 58 10.41 -25.21 4.16
N ASP A 59 10.40 -25.69 5.40
CA ASP A 59 11.28 -25.27 6.50
C ASP A 59 11.07 -23.85 7.05
N MET A 60 10.12 -23.06 6.52
CA MET A 60 9.74 -21.79 7.11
C MET A 60 8.63 -22.01 8.14
N HIS A 61 8.89 -21.74 9.42
CA HIS A 61 7.98 -21.99 10.54
C HIS A 61 6.74 -21.05 10.57
N LEU A 62 6.20 -20.66 9.42
CA LEU A 62 5.02 -19.83 9.26
C LEU A 62 3.76 -20.67 9.49
N ASN A 63 3.19 -20.56 10.69
CA ASN A 63 1.98 -21.28 11.08
C ASN A 63 0.93 -20.28 11.59
N PRO A 64 -0.23 -20.15 10.90
CA PRO A 64 -1.26 -19.19 11.26
C PRO A 64 -1.99 -19.52 12.58
N TYR A 65 -1.79 -20.71 13.13
CA TYR A 65 -2.36 -21.13 14.42
C TYR A 65 -1.45 -20.84 15.61
N HIS A 66 -0.27 -20.26 15.40
CA HIS A 66 0.54 -19.74 16.49
C HIS A 66 -0.10 -18.51 17.14
N ASN A 67 0.35 -18.16 18.36
CA ASN A 67 -0.05 -16.87 18.93
C ASN A 67 0.53 -15.70 18.13
N GLU A 68 -0.14 -14.54 18.23
CA GLU A 68 0.19 -13.32 17.49
C GLU A 68 1.67 -12.91 17.58
N GLN A 69 2.28 -12.97 18.77
CA GLN A 69 3.69 -12.61 18.95
C GLN A 69 4.63 -13.54 18.17
N LYS A 70 4.32 -14.84 18.16
CA LYS A 70 5.12 -15.84 17.44
C LYS A 70 4.91 -15.71 15.92
N ILE A 71 3.69 -15.44 15.47
CA ILE A 71 3.40 -15.13 14.06
C ILE A 71 4.21 -13.92 13.62
N LYS A 72 4.10 -12.81 14.35
CA LYS A 72 4.81 -11.56 14.04
C LYS A 72 6.31 -11.77 13.94
N ARG A 73 6.92 -12.48 14.90
CA ARG A 73 8.35 -12.78 14.88
C ARG A 73 8.75 -13.60 13.64
N ASN A 74 7.98 -14.64 13.32
CA ASN A 74 8.28 -15.51 12.19
C ASN A 74 8.08 -14.77 10.84
N LEU A 75 7.10 -13.86 10.74
CA LEU A 75 6.94 -12.98 9.59
C LEU A 75 8.09 -11.99 9.45
N ILE A 76 8.56 -11.37 10.53
CA ILE A 76 9.74 -10.48 10.50
C ILE A 76 10.94 -11.24 9.96
N GLU A 77 11.19 -12.46 10.47
CA GLU A 77 12.27 -13.31 10.01
C GLU A 77 12.11 -13.65 8.53
N TYR A 78 10.94 -14.13 8.11
CA TYR A 78 10.65 -14.41 6.70
C TYR A 78 10.90 -13.22 5.78
N LEU A 79 10.24 -12.09 6.07
CA LEU A 79 10.34 -10.89 5.25
C LEU A 79 11.79 -10.39 5.17
N SER A 80 12.60 -10.54 6.23
CA SER A 80 14.01 -10.12 6.21
C SER A 80 14.90 -10.88 5.20
N HIS A 81 14.46 -12.03 4.70
CA HIS A 81 15.15 -12.78 3.65
C HIS A 81 14.78 -12.33 2.24
N LEU A 82 13.69 -11.57 2.08
CA LEU A 82 13.23 -11.07 0.79
C LEU A 82 13.95 -9.77 0.43
N ASN A 83 14.34 -9.64 -0.84
CA ASN A 83 14.85 -8.41 -1.42
C ASN A 83 13.71 -7.41 -1.73
N GLY A 84 14.05 -6.20 -2.19
CA GLY A 84 13.06 -5.14 -2.42
C GLY A 84 12.02 -5.48 -3.50
N GLU A 85 12.41 -6.16 -4.58
CA GLU A 85 11.51 -6.60 -5.65
C GLU A 85 10.55 -7.68 -5.13
N GLU A 86 11.07 -8.66 -4.38
CA GLU A 86 10.25 -9.71 -3.77
C GLU A 86 9.25 -9.16 -2.73
N ILE A 87 9.61 -8.11 -2.00
CA ILE A 87 8.69 -7.42 -1.08
C ILE A 87 7.61 -6.66 -1.85
N HIS A 88 8.00 -5.96 -2.92
CA HIS A 88 7.05 -5.25 -3.76
C HIS A 88 6.02 -6.21 -4.36
N ASP A 89 6.48 -7.30 -4.98
CA ASP A 89 5.62 -8.30 -5.61
C ASP A 89 4.66 -8.96 -4.60
N LEU A 90 5.17 -9.29 -3.41
CA LEU A 90 4.34 -9.85 -2.34
C LEU A 90 3.30 -8.84 -1.86
N TYR A 91 3.70 -7.59 -1.66
CA TYR A 91 2.80 -6.51 -1.23
C TYR A 91 1.69 -6.29 -2.26
N GLU A 92 2.05 -6.09 -3.53
CA GLU A 92 1.10 -5.88 -4.63
C GLU A 92 0.14 -7.06 -4.78
N SER A 93 0.63 -8.29 -4.66
CA SER A 93 -0.19 -9.51 -4.84
C SER A 93 -1.13 -9.81 -3.67
N PHE A 94 -0.82 -9.30 -2.47
CA PHE A 94 -1.58 -9.60 -1.25
C PHE A 94 -2.54 -8.47 -0.85
N MET A 95 -2.17 -7.22 -1.14
CA MET A 95 -2.88 -6.06 -0.61
C MET A 95 -4.16 -5.76 -1.40
N THR A 96 -5.15 -5.24 -0.67
CA THR A 96 -6.34 -4.62 -1.28
C THR A 96 -6.07 -3.17 -1.60
N SER A 97 -6.84 -2.59 -2.52
CA SER A 97 -6.76 -1.15 -2.84
C SER A 97 -6.87 -0.27 -1.60
N TYR A 98 -7.76 -0.62 -0.65
CA TYR A 98 -7.91 0.14 0.60
C TYR A 98 -6.63 0.12 1.44
N GLY A 99 -5.97 -1.03 1.57
CA GLY A 99 -4.72 -1.14 2.32
C GLY A 99 -3.60 -0.32 1.68
N VAL A 100 -3.46 -0.38 0.35
CA VAL A 100 -2.51 0.46 -0.40
C VAL A 100 -2.81 1.94 -0.19
N ILE A 101 -4.08 2.34 -0.23
CA ILE A 101 -4.51 3.73 0.02
C ILE A 101 -4.08 4.21 1.41
N GLU A 102 -4.25 3.40 2.46
CA GLU A 102 -3.83 3.79 3.82
C GLU A 102 -2.32 4.00 3.91
N ASP A 103 -1.54 3.14 3.26
CA ASP A 103 -0.08 3.26 3.25
C ASP A 103 0.39 4.49 2.45
N LEU A 104 -0.31 4.86 1.36
CA LEU A 104 -0.05 6.08 0.60
C LEU A 104 -0.34 7.37 1.38
N LEU A 105 -1.01 7.31 2.53
CA LEU A 105 -1.25 8.49 3.36
C LEU A 105 0.02 9.04 4.01
N ILE A 106 1.14 8.32 3.95
CA ILE A 106 2.44 8.82 4.37
C ILE A 106 3.00 9.87 3.40
N LEU A 107 2.60 9.83 2.12
CA LEU A 107 3.13 10.72 1.10
C LEU A 107 2.88 12.18 1.46
N GLU A 108 3.89 13.03 1.23
CA GLU A 108 3.77 14.47 1.36
C GLU A 108 2.99 15.09 0.19
N GLU A 109 2.62 16.37 0.31
CA GLU A 109 1.77 17.06 -0.67
C GLU A 109 2.29 16.91 -2.10
N GLN A 110 3.58 17.13 -2.34
CA GLN A 110 4.16 17.04 -3.68
C GLN A 110 4.18 15.60 -4.21
N GLU A 111 4.50 14.62 -3.36
CA GLU A 111 4.52 13.20 -3.74
C GLU A 111 3.11 12.72 -4.11
N ARG A 112 2.08 13.18 -3.39
CA ARG A 112 0.68 12.89 -3.76
C ARG A 112 0.31 13.48 -5.11
N ILE A 113 0.79 14.68 -5.47
CA ILE A 113 0.56 15.26 -6.80
C ILE A 113 1.16 14.34 -7.86
N ASP A 114 2.41 13.93 -7.68
CA ASP A 114 3.14 13.17 -8.69
C ASP A 114 2.62 11.72 -8.80
N PHE A 115 2.18 11.13 -7.69
CA PHE A 115 1.41 9.90 -7.68
C PHE A 115 0.11 10.04 -8.49
N LEU A 116 -0.68 11.08 -8.24
CA LEU A 116 -1.94 11.29 -8.98
C LEU A 116 -1.72 11.53 -10.47
N LYS A 117 -0.61 12.17 -10.88
CA LYS A 117 -0.23 12.25 -12.29
C LYS A 117 -0.02 10.86 -12.89
N SER A 118 0.69 10.00 -12.15
CA SER A 118 0.98 8.62 -12.57
C SER A 118 -0.29 7.79 -12.68
N LEU A 119 -1.16 7.85 -11.66
CA LEU A 119 -2.43 7.10 -11.61
C LEU A 119 -3.44 7.57 -12.68
N THR A 120 -3.55 8.87 -12.90
CA THR A 120 -4.60 9.41 -13.78
C THR A 120 -4.15 9.66 -15.22
N GLY A 121 -2.84 9.70 -15.46
CA GLY A 121 -2.24 10.16 -16.71
C GLY A 121 -2.54 11.63 -17.03
N LYS A 122 -3.03 12.42 -16.05
CA LYS A 122 -3.42 13.82 -16.26
C LYS A 122 -2.30 14.78 -15.90
N ASP A 123 -2.28 15.90 -16.61
CA ASP A 123 -1.31 16.96 -16.39
C ASP A 123 -1.59 17.77 -15.10
N GLU A 124 -0.64 18.64 -14.75
CA GLU A 124 -0.76 19.54 -13.60
C GLU A 124 -1.99 20.45 -13.65
N SER A 125 -2.46 20.79 -14.86
CA SER A 125 -3.63 21.66 -15.04
C SER A 125 -4.91 20.97 -14.58
N TYR A 126 -5.04 19.67 -14.87
CA TYR A 126 -6.15 18.86 -14.35
C TYR A 126 -6.11 18.77 -12.82
N LEU A 127 -4.94 18.50 -12.24
CA LEU A 127 -4.80 18.38 -10.79
C LEU A 127 -5.07 19.71 -10.09
N PHE A 128 -4.69 20.84 -10.68
CA PHE A 128 -5.04 22.17 -10.19
C PHE A 128 -6.57 22.45 -10.24
N LEU A 129 -7.24 22.02 -11.31
CA LEU A 129 -8.69 22.17 -11.43
C LEU A 129 -9.46 21.26 -10.47
N LEU A 130 -8.98 20.03 -10.29
CA LEU A 130 -9.48 19.11 -9.27
C LEU A 130 -9.32 19.76 -7.89
N ASN A 131 -8.14 20.34 -7.62
CA ASN A 131 -7.80 21.05 -6.39
C ASN A 131 -8.88 22.06 -6.02
N ARG A 132 -9.13 22.99 -6.95
CA ARG A 132 -10.14 24.03 -6.83
C ARG A 132 -11.59 23.51 -6.69
N LYS A 133 -11.90 22.31 -7.18
CA LYS A 133 -13.24 21.72 -7.11
C LYS A 133 -13.51 21.10 -5.74
N LEU A 134 -12.52 20.45 -5.12
CA LEU A 134 -12.70 19.85 -3.79
C LEU A 134 -12.59 20.86 -2.66
N SER A 135 -11.83 21.96 -2.78
CA SER A 135 -11.80 23.02 -1.74
C SER A 135 -13.06 23.88 -1.67
N LYS A 136 -14.02 23.69 -2.58
CA LYS A 136 -15.30 24.43 -2.62
C LYS A 136 -16.47 23.66 -2.01
N ASN A 137 -16.25 22.40 -1.63
CA ASN A 137 -17.20 21.56 -0.89
C ASN A 137 -16.75 21.42 0.56
#